data_AF-A0A937AES3-F1
#
_entry.id   AF-A0A937AES3-F1
#
_cell.length_a   1.000
_cell.length_b   1.000
_cell.length_c   1.000
_cell.angle_alpha   90.00
_cell.angle_beta   90.00
_cell.angle_gamma   90.00
#
_symmetry.space_group_name_H-M   'P 1'
#
loop_
_entity.id
_entity.type
_entity.pdbx_description
1 polymer ?
#
loop_
_entity_poly.entity_id
_entity_poly.type
_entity_poly.pdbx_seq_one_letter_code
_entity_poly.pdbx_strand_id
1 'polypeptide(L)'
;MNRMNVCAAVGTLALASMAQGQVWLSGVVNYSTFFGGSSSSEPAEYDNILGTNNSPITINGAPRGTTFPLVVGVNNFTTSLQSGYNGFSLYFATDANPFNRPFGSTPDLVTYGYTNVPLALNPGALVQTNGQFSGTVPYSGATSVNIGNYTLSVTGLGIGVNGNSNTFQITMTEIPAPGAGAMLALAGLAAARRRRSV
;
A
#
# COMPACT_ATOMS: atom_id res chain seq x y z
N MET A 1 -47.75 -42.89 -23.15
CA MET A 1 -46.65 -42.99 -22.17
C MET A 1 -45.41 -42.33 -22.76
N ASN A 2 -45.12 -41.07 -22.45
CA ASN A 2 -43.88 -40.40 -22.88
C ASN A 2 -43.21 -39.79 -21.64
N ARG A 3 -42.12 -40.42 -21.19
CA ARG A 3 -41.26 -39.90 -20.12
C ARG A 3 -40.18 -39.04 -20.75
N MET A 4 -40.28 -37.72 -20.59
CA MET A 4 -39.17 -36.81 -20.89
C MET A 4 -38.23 -36.77 -19.69
N ASN A 5 -37.03 -37.31 -19.88
CA ASN A 5 -35.91 -37.19 -18.94
C ASN A 5 -35.41 -35.74 -18.97
N VAL A 6 -35.67 -34.98 -17.91
CA VAL A 6 -35.03 -33.69 -17.68
C VAL A 6 -33.73 -33.95 -16.92
N CYS A 7 -32.61 -33.95 -17.64
CA CYS A 7 -31.27 -33.88 -17.04
C CYS A 7 -31.07 -32.46 -16.49
N ALA A 8 -31.21 -32.30 -15.17
CA ALA A 8 -30.76 -31.09 -14.49
C ALA A 8 -29.23 -31.12 -14.42
N ALA A 9 -28.58 -30.30 -15.27
CA ALA A 9 -27.16 -30.04 -15.16
C ALA A 9 -26.90 -29.29 -13.83
N VAL A 10 -26.43 -30.03 -12.83
CA VAL A 10 -25.89 -29.46 -11.59
C VAL A 10 -24.55 -28.84 -11.97
N GLY A 11 -24.57 -27.57 -12.33
CA GLY A 11 -23.37 -26.77 -12.54
C GLY A 11 -22.69 -26.54 -11.19
N THR A 12 -21.64 -27.31 -10.92
CA THR A 12 -20.69 -27.05 -9.85
C THR A 12 -20.02 -25.70 -10.12
N LEU A 13 -20.51 -24.64 -9.48
CA LEU A 13 -19.81 -23.36 -9.37
C LEU A 13 -18.57 -23.60 -8.50
N ALA A 14 -17.47 -23.96 -9.15
CA ALA A 14 -16.16 -23.94 -8.52
C ALA A 14 -15.84 -22.49 -8.13
N LEU A 15 -15.99 -22.18 -6.85
CA LEU A 15 -15.41 -20.99 -6.23
C LEU A 15 -13.90 -21.15 -6.32
N ALA A 16 -13.28 -20.54 -7.32
CA ALA A 16 -11.84 -20.39 -7.36
C ALA A 16 -11.43 -19.51 -6.17
N SER A 17 -10.89 -20.13 -5.13
CA SER A 17 -10.15 -19.42 -4.09
C SER A 17 -8.92 -18.81 -4.75
N MET A 18 -8.98 -17.52 -5.08
CA MET A 18 -7.80 -16.81 -5.55
C MET A 18 -6.76 -16.84 -4.42
N ALA A 19 -5.58 -17.39 -4.69
CA ALA A 19 -4.46 -17.34 -3.77
C ALA A 19 -4.22 -15.88 -3.36
N GLN A 20 -4.21 -15.60 -2.05
CA GLN A 20 -3.95 -14.26 -1.52
C GLN A 20 -2.56 -13.81 -1.96
N GLY A 21 -2.50 -12.76 -2.79
CA GLY A 21 -1.23 -12.13 -3.16
C GLY A 21 -0.65 -11.39 -1.97
N GLN A 22 0.59 -11.72 -1.58
CA GLN A 22 1.31 -11.05 -0.51
C GLN A 22 1.68 -9.62 -0.93
N VAL A 23 1.43 -8.64 -0.06
CA VAL A 23 1.81 -7.23 -0.31
C VAL A 23 3.15 -6.95 0.35
N TRP A 24 4.01 -6.20 -0.33
CA TRP A 24 5.35 -5.88 0.13
C TRP A 24 5.55 -4.37 0.22
N LEU A 25 6.18 -3.87 1.28
CA LEU A 25 6.76 -2.53 1.30
C LEU A 25 8.07 -2.58 0.52
N SER A 26 8.10 -1.93 -0.64
CA SER A 26 9.19 -2.05 -1.61
C SER A 26 10.12 -0.85 -1.67
N GLY A 27 9.71 0.31 -1.16
CA GLY A 27 10.57 1.49 -1.09
C GLY A 27 10.05 2.54 -0.11
N VAL A 28 10.96 3.29 0.50
CA VAL A 28 10.64 4.39 1.42
C VAL A 28 11.53 5.59 1.09
N VAL A 29 10.91 6.76 0.98
CA VAL A 29 11.63 8.03 0.85
C VAL A 29 11.27 8.88 2.06
N ASN A 30 12.27 9.26 2.84
CA ASN A 30 12.11 10.13 4.01
C ASN A 30 12.44 11.56 3.57
N TYR A 31 11.57 12.52 3.88
CA TYR A 31 11.70 13.90 3.41
C TYR A 31 11.33 14.89 4.51
N SER A 32 11.74 16.15 4.32
CA SER A 32 11.30 17.27 5.13
C SER A 32 10.15 17.98 4.40
N THR A 33 9.10 18.37 5.10
CA THR A 33 8.01 19.18 4.56
C THR A 33 7.73 20.36 5.49
N PHE A 34 7.37 21.48 4.87
CA PHE A 34 6.75 22.59 5.59
C PHE A 34 5.27 22.32 5.85
N PHE A 35 4.69 23.05 6.80
CA PHE A 35 3.25 23.01 7.08
C PHE A 35 2.48 23.36 5.79
N GLY A 36 1.71 22.41 5.24
CA GLY A 36 0.97 22.61 3.98
C GLY A 36 1.51 21.88 2.75
N GLY A 37 2.60 21.11 2.88
CA GLY A 37 2.67 19.82 2.19
C GLY A 37 3.66 19.67 1.03
N SER A 38 4.46 20.67 0.67
CA SER A 38 5.55 20.41 -0.29
C SER A 38 6.84 20.03 0.41
N SER A 39 7.52 19.03 -0.14
CA SER A 39 8.85 18.61 0.32
C SER A 39 9.89 19.74 0.15
N SER A 40 10.79 19.88 1.11
CA SER A 40 11.66 21.07 1.27
C SER A 40 13.16 20.79 1.41
N SER A 41 13.61 19.55 1.24
CA SER A 41 15.03 19.19 1.33
C SER A 41 15.38 18.05 0.38
N GLU A 42 16.67 17.79 0.17
CA GLU A 42 17.13 16.52 -0.42
C GLU A 42 16.56 15.36 0.42
N PRO A 43 15.85 14.41 -0.18
CA PRO A 43 15.27 13.29 0.55
C PRO A 43 16.34 12.22 0.85
N ALA A 44 16.11 11.45 1.90
CA ALA A 44 16.84 10.20 2.12
C ALA A 44 16.05 9.04 1.50
N GLU A 45 16.67 8.36 0.55
CA GLU A 45 16.10 7.17 -0.09
C GLU A 45 16.53 5.91 0.64
N TYR A 46 15.57 5.03 0.85
CA TYR A 46 15.75 3.70 1.41
C TYR A 46 15.22 2.72 0.36
N ASP A 47 16.10 2.30 -0.53
CA ASP A 47 15.82 1.31 -1.57
C ASP A 47 16.66 0.04 -1.41
N ASN A 48 16.51 -0.84 -2.40
CA ASN A 48 17.11 -2.15 -2.45
C ASN A 48 18.09 -2.39 -3.57
N ILE A 49 18.53 -1.32 -4.22
CA ILE A 49 19.43 -1.44 -5.35
C ILE A 49 20.82 -1.73 -4.80
N LEU A 50 21.30 -2.97 -4.98
CA LEU A 50 22.65 -3.36 -4.59
C LEU A 50 23.67 -2.42 -5.27
N GLY A 51 24.49 -1.75 -4.47
CA GLY A 51 25.51 -0.81 -4.95
C GLY A 51 25.15 0.67 -4.82
N THR A 52 23.96 1.02 -4.31
CA THR A 52 23.63 2.41 -3.94
C THR A 52 24.14 2.75 -2.54
N ASN A 53 24.47 4.03 -2.30
CA ASN A 53 24.91 4.55 -1.00
C ASN A 53 23.73 4.81 -0.03
N ASN A 54 22.63 4.06 -0.16
CA ASN A 54 21.39 4.36 0.55
C ASN A 54 21.45 4.01 2.05
N SER A 55 20.70 4.79 2.84
CA SER A 55 20.71 4.69 4.30
C SER A 55 20.02 3.39 4.78
N PRO A 56 20.42 2.80 5.93
CA PRO A 56 19.79 1.59 6.42
C PRO A 56 18.35 1.83 6.95
N ILE A 57 17.44 0.89 6.68
CA ILE A 57 16.14 0.79 7.34
C ILE A 57 16.08 -0.51 8.15
N THR A 58 15.58 -0.43 9.39
CA THR A 58 15.38 -1.59 10.29
C THR A 58 13.88 -1.83 10.45
N ILE A 59 13.45 -3.05 10.17
CA ILE A 59 12.02 -3.35 10.07
C ILE A 59 11.72 -4.55 10.97
N ASN A 60 10.78 -4.37 11.91
CA ASN A 60 10.48 -5.35 12.97
C ASN A 60 11.73 -5.94 13.66
N GLY A 61 12.81 -5.16 13.81
CA GLY A 61 14.06 -5.59 14.46
C GLY A 61 15.09 -6.32 13.56
N ALA A 62 14.81 -6.54 12.27
CA ALA A 62 15.76 -7.13 11.33
C ALA A 62 16.56 -6.05 10.56
N PRO A 63 17.91 -6.10 10.54
CA PRO A 63 18.71 -5.19 9.72
C PRO A 63 18.80 -5.67 8.26
N ARG A 64 18.63 -4.74 7.30
CA ARG A 64 18.86 -4.88 5.84
C ARG A 64 18.06 -6.00 5.13
N GLY A 65 17.21 -5.62 4.18
CA GLY A 65 16.48 -6.59 3.34
C GLY A 65 15.24 -6.05 2.61
N THR A 66 15.40 -4.90 1.93
CA THR A 66 14.93 -4.61 0.58
C THR A 66 13.46 -4.73 0.11
N THR A 67 12.64 -5.64 0.62
CA THR A 67 11.20 -5.70 0.34
C THR A 67 10.57 -6.45 1.49
N PHE A 68 9.61 -5.85 2.17
CA PHE A 68 9.10 -6.40 3.43
C PHE A 68 7.69 -6.94 3.25
N PRO A 69 7.46 -8.23 3.50
CA PRO A 69 6.12 -8.76 3.43
C PRO A 69 5.30 -8.13 4.54
N LEU A 70 4.18 -7.53 4.17
CA LEU A 70 3.23 -6.99 5.12
C LEU A 70 2.34 -8.11 5.63
N VAL A 71 2.07 -8.06 6.93
CA VAL A 71 1.09 -8.94 7.58
C VAL A 71 -0.20 -8.16 7.84
N VAL A 72 -1.33 -8.88 7.86
CA VAL A 72 -2.63 -8.28 8.21
C VAL A 72 -2.52 -7.75 9.65
N GLY A 73 -3.00 -6.52 9.86
CA GLY A 73 -2.81 -5.78 11.10
C GLY A 73 -1.69 -4.73 11.00
N VAL A 74 -1.08 -4.42 12.13
CA VAL A 74 -0.10 -3.32 12.26
C VAL A 74 1.32 -3.81 11.97
N ASN A 75 1.99 -3.12 11.07
CA ASN A 75 3.40 -3.33 10.70
C ASN A 75 4.23 -2.14 11.19
N ASN A 76 5.33 -2.39 11.92
CA ASN A 76 6.16 -1.34 12.54
C ASN A 76 7.51 -1.19 11.81
N PHE A 77 7.87 0.06 11.51
CA PHE A 77 9.08 0.38 10.76
C PHE A 77 9.92 1.42 11.50
N THR A 78 11.25 1.28 11.43
CA THR A 78 12.21 2.21 12.02
C THR A 78 13.32 2.53 11.02
N THR A 79 13.54 3.81 10.71
CA THR A 79 14.67 4.24 9.88
C THR A 79 15.84 4.70 10.74
N SER A 80 17.08 4.27 10.45
CA SER A 80 18.26 4.88 11.07
C SER A 80 18.45 6.28 10.50
N LEU A 81 18.47 7.30 11.34
CA LEU A 81 18.15 8.67 10.92
C LEU A 81 19.35 9.53 10.48
N GLN A 82 19.02 10.59 9.72
CA GLN A 82 19.60 11.95 9.77
C GLN A 82 18.54 12.95 10.28
N SER A 83 18.92 13.89 11.15
CA SER A 83 18.01 14.91 11.73
C SER A 83 17.32 15.78 10.65
N GLY A 84 16.05 16.14 10.85
CA GLY A 84 15.33 17.13 10.03
C GLY A 84 14.21 16.60 9.11
N TYR A 85 14.05 15.28 9.00
CA TYR A 85 12.95 14.67 8.25
C TYR A 85 11.71 14.40 9.10
N ASN A 86 10.54 14.70 8.54
CA ASN A 86 9.24 14.65 9.21
C ASN A 86 8.13 14.04 8.35
N GLY A 87 8.48 13.39 7.24
CA GLY A 87 7.52 12.76 6.34
C GLY A 87 8.08 11.60 5.55
N PHE A 88 7.18 10.74 5.09
CA PHE A 88 7.49 9.52 4.36
C PHE A 88 6.65 9.39 3.11
N SER A 89 7.30 9.02 2.01
CA SER A 89 6.66 8.51 0.80
C SER A 89 6.87 7.00 0.75
N LEU A 90 5.80 6.25 0.56
CA LEU A 90 5.77 4.80 0.67
C LEU A 90 5.37 4.18 -0.67
N TYR A 91 6.07 3.12 -1.04
CA TYR A 91 5.83 2.36 -2.26
C TYR A 91 5.64 0.90 -1.93
N PHE A 92 4.62 0.30 -2.53
CA PHE A 92 4.25 -1.09 -2.34
C PHE A 92 4.38 -1.89 -3.64
N ALA A 93 4.55 -3.19 -3.47
CA ALA A 93 4.62 -4.16 -4.55
C ALA A 93 3.78 -5.41 -4.22
N THR A 94 3.44 -6.17 -5.26
CA THR A 94 2.74 -7.47 -5.16
C THR A 94 3.69 -8.66 -5.26
N ASP A 95 5.00 -8.41 -5.28
CA ASP A 95 6.04 -9.42 -5.30
C ASP A 95 7.26 -8.99 -4.47
N ALA A 96 8.14 -9.94 -4.20
CA ALA A 96 9.35 -9.76 -3.38
C ALA A 96 10.56 -9.30 -4.20
N ASN A 97 10.39 -8.93 -5.47
CA ASN A 97 11.51 -8.55 -6.30
C ASN A 97 12.07 -7.19 -5.86
N PRO A 98 13.35 -6.91 -6.14
CA PRO A 98 13.90 -5.58 -5.99
C PRO A 98 13.02 -4.51 -6.66
N PHE A 99 13.01 -3.33 -6.06
CA PHE A 99 12.17 -2.21 -6.44
C PHE A 99 12.62 -1.72 -7.79
N ASN A 100 11.72 -1.80 -8.77
CA ASN A 100 11.99 -1.41 -10.15
C ASN A 100 10.89 -0.49 -10.67
N ARG A 101 10.53 0.55 -9.89
CA ARG A 101 9.66 1.60 -10.43
C ARG A 101 10.49 2.62 -11.24
N PRO A 102 9.91 3.19 -12.30
CA PRO A 102 10.57 4.25 -13.08
C PRO A 102 10.96 5.46 -12.24
N PHE A 103 11.93 6.21 -12.76
CA PHE A 103 12.31 7.53 -12.29
C PHE A 103 11.07 8.45 -12.13
N GLY A 104 10.89 9.13 -10.99
CA GLY A 104 9.78 10.06 -10.81
C GLY A 104 8.42 9.39 -10.53
N SER A 105 8.39 8.15 -10.05
CA SER A 105 7.12 7.45 -9.79
C SER A 105 6.35 8.07 -8.63
N THR A 106 5.03 8.24 -8.80
CA THR A 106 4.16 8.71 -7.71
C THR A 106 4.15 7.70 -6.56
N PRO A 107 4.33 8.16 -5.31
CA PRO A 107 4.18 7.28 -4.15
C PRO A 107 2.75 6.79 -4.01
N ASP A 108 2.58 5.60 -3.47
CA ASP A 108 1.24 5.03 -3.22
C ASP A 108 0.61 5.69 -2.01
N LEU A 109 1.41 5.93 -0.96
CA LEU A 109 1.01 6.67 0.23
C LEU A 109 2.06 7.69 0.61
N VAL A 110 1.60 8.85 1.10
CA VAL A 110 2.45 9.89 1.64
C VAL A 110 1.88 10.38 2.96
N THR A 111 2.75 10.50 3.96
CA THR A 111 2.41 11.02 5.29
C THR A 111 3.46 12.02 5.74
N TYR A 112 3.06 12.92 6.63
CA TYR A 112 3.98 13.74 7.40
C TYR A 112 3.46 13.96 8.82
N GLY A 113 4.26 14.56 9.68
CA GLY A 113 3.81 14.98 10.99
C GLY A 113 4.96 15.46 11.85
N TYR A 114 4.64 16.22 12.89
CA TYR A 114 5.61 16.67 13.90
C TYR A 114 5.39 15.98 15.24
N THR A 115 4.40 15.10 15.31
CA THR A 115 3.99 14.34 16.49
C THR A 115 3.77 12.88 16.08
N ASN A 116 3.25 12.07 17.00
CA ASN A 116 3.00 10.67 16.70
C ASN A 116 1.77 10.42 15.80
N VAL A 117 1.10 11.49 15.37
CA VAL A 117 -0.09 11.44 14.53
C VAL A 117 0.31 11.70 13.08
N PRO A 118 0.12 10.71 12.17
CA PRO A 118 0.32 10.93 10.74
C PRO A 118 -0.74 11.90 10.20
N LEU A 119 -0.29 12.82 9.35
CA LEU A 119 -1.11 13.77 8.62
C LEU A 119 -0.99 13.48 7.12
N ALA A 120 -2.10 13.65 6.41
CA ALA A 120 -2.15 13.53 4.96
C ALA A 120 -1.67 14.81 4.28
N LEU A 121 -0.93 14.69 3.19
CA LEU A 121 -0.66 15.83 2.31
C LEU A 121 -1.92 16.21 1.54
N ASN A 122 -2.06 17.51 1.28
CA ASN A 122 -3.09 18.00 0.38
C ASN A 122 -2.91 17.38 -1.02
N PRO A 123 -3.99 17.02 -1.73
CA PRO A 123 -3.92 16.66 -3.13
C PRO A 123 -3.19 17.74 -3.95
N GLY A 124 -2.29 17.33 -4.84
CA GLY A 124 -1.47 18.20 -5.67
C GLY A 124 -0.17 18.69 -5.03
N ALA A 125 0.05 18.43 -3.74
CA ALA A 125 1.28 18.81 -3.07
C ALA A 125 2.49 18.08 -3.66
N LEU A 126 3.62 18.79 -3.80
CA LEU A 126 4.81 18.30 -4.47
C LEU A 126 5.68 17.46 -3.52
N VAL A 127 5.77 16.17 -3.81
CA VAL A 127 6.48 15.19 -2.98
C VAL A 127 7.70 14.65 -3.71
N GLN A 128 8.81 14.51 -2.97
CA GLN A 128 9.97 13.82 -3.50
C GLN A 128 9.64 12.35 -3.78
N THR A 129 10.20 11.86 -4.88
CA THR A 129 10.03 10.47 -5.31
C THR A 129 11.30 9.63 -5.10
N ASN A 130 11.26 8.36 -5.50
CA ASN A 130 12.36 7.41 -5.31
C ASN A 130 13.22 7.25 -6.58
N GLY A 131 14.50 6.89 -6.40
CA GLY A 131 15.52 6.60 -7.42
C GLY A 131 16.58 7.70 -7.49
N GLN A 132 17.83 7.36 -7.83
CA GLN A 132 19.06 8.19 -7.72
C GLN A 132 19.00 9.72 -8.01
N PHE A 133 18.25 10.51 -7.23
CA PHE A 133 18.20 11.98 -7.15
C PHE A 133 17.19 12.80 -8.00
N SER A 134 15.91 12.43 -8.25
CA SER A 134 15.03 13.43 -8.89
C SER A 134 13.50 13.40 -8.73
N GLY A 135 12.94 14.59 -8.93
CA GLY A 135 11.55 14.80 -9.30
C GLY A 135 10.63 14.95 -8.10
N THR A 136 10.02 16.12 -8.00
CA THR A 136 8.78 16.27 -7.25
C THR A 136 7.61 15.88 -8.15
N VAL A 137 6.73 15.02 -7.66
CA VAL A 137 5.46 14.74 -8.33
C VAL A 137 4.29 15.27 -7.51
N PRO A 138 3.19 15.66 -8.16
CA PRO A 138 1.97 15.99 -7.43
C PRO A 138 1.40 14.73 -6.79
N TYR A 139 1.23 14.76 -5.47
CA TYR A 139 0.63 13.66 -4.74
C TYR A 139 -0.89 13.62 -4.93
N SER A 140 -1.47 12.41 -4.95
CA SER A 140 -2.91 12.22 -5.11
C SER A 140 -3.74 12.70 -3.90
N GLY A 141 -3.12 12.82 -2.72
CA GLY A 141 -3.81 13.07 -1.45
C GLY A 141 -4.43 11.82 -0.84
N ALA A 142 -4.07 10.63 -1.32
CA ALA A 142 -4.58 9.37 -0.77
C ALA A 142 -4.20 9.21 0.71
N THR A 143 -5.13 8.71 1.52
CA THR A 143 -4.87 8.31 2.92
C THR A 143 -4.82 6.79 3.07
N SER A 144 -5.27 6.08 2.04
CA SER A 144 -5.22 4.63 1.93
C SER A 144 -5.07 4.20 0.47
N VAL A 145 -4.47 3.04 0.24
CA VAL A 145 -4.34 2.41 -1.09
C VAL A 145 -4.86 0.98 -1.05
N ASN A 146 -5.52 0.56 -2.13
CA ASN A 146 -5.99 -0.82 -2.29
C ASN A 146 -5.02 -1.59 -3.18
N ILE A 147 -4.52 -2.73 -2.70
CA ILE A 147 -3.61 -3.61 -3.43
C ILE A 147 -4.17 -5.03 -3.32
N GLY A 148 -4.64 -5.57 -4.45
CA GLY A 148 -5.37 -6.84 -4.46
C GLY A 148 -6.59 -6.76 -3.53
N ASN A 149 -6.63 -7.66 -2.54
CA ASN A 149 -7.72 -7.74 -1.55
C ASN A 149 -7.38 -7.03 -0.24
N TYR A 150 -6.43 -6.11 -0.23
CA TYR A 150 -6.00 -5.41 0.98
C TYR A 150 -6.13 -3.90 0.83
N THR A 151 -6.50 -3.23 1.92
CA THR A 151 -6.41 -1.78 2.08
C THR A 151 -5.26 -1.48 3.03
N LEU A 152 -4.38 -0.58 2.62
CA LEU A 152 -3.23 -0.14 3.40
C LEU A 152 -3.40 1.32 3.79
N SER A 153 -3.05 1.67 5.03
CA SER A 153 -3.05 3.05 5.52
C SER A 153 -1.93 3.28 6.53
N VAL A 154 -1.44 4.50 6.64
CA VAL A 154 -0.49 4.88 7.70
C VAL A 154 -1.26 5.27 8.95
N THR A 155 -0.98 4.59 10.06
CA THR A 155 -1.74 4.75 11.32
C THR A 155 -0.92 5.31 12.48
N GLY A 156 0.40 5.34 12.33
CA GLY A 156 1.29 5.84 13.36
C GLY A 156 2.53 6.45 12.74
N LEU A 157 3.02 7.51 13.37
CA LEU A 157 4.27 8.17 13.06
C LEU A 157 5.05 8.32 14.36
N GLY A 158 6.37 8.35 14.30
CA GLY A 158 7.20 8.71 15.42
C GLY A 158 8.39 9.48 14.89
N ILE A 159 8.40 10.79 15.10
CA ILE A 159 9.51 11.63 14.64
C ILE A 159 10.51 11.76 15.78
N GLY A 160 11.75 11.32 15.53
CA GLY A 160 12.81 11.35 16.51
C GLY A 160 13.22 12.78 16.85
N VAL A 161 12.85 13.23 18.05
CA VAL A 161 13.46 14.41 18.67
C VAL A 161 14.92 14.07 18.96
N ASN A 162 15.85 14.83 18.37
CA ASN A 162 17.32 14.67 18.48
C ASN A 162 17.99 13.61 17.58
N GLY A 163 17.37 13.20 16.48
CA GLY A 163 18.14 12.63 15.38
C GLY A 163 18.50 11.14 15.46
N ASN A 164 17.85 10.35 16.33
CA ASN A 164 18.22 8.93 16.51
C ASN A 164 17.44 7.96 15.59
N SER A 165 16.14 8.15 15.40
CA SER A 165 15.30 7.30 14.54
C SER A 165 13.94 7.93 14.26
N ASN A 166 13.38 7.66 13.08
CA ASN A 166 11.96 7.90 12.80
C ASN A 166 11.27 6.56 12.69
N THR A 167 10.02 6.48 13.12
CA THR A 167 9.18 5.31 12.99
C THR A 167 7.91 5.64 12.22
N PHE A 168 7.35 4.64 11.56
CA PHE A 168 6.01 4.70 11.00
C PHE A 168 5.32 3.35 11.14
N GLN A 169 3.99 3.37 11.15
CA GLN A 169 3.15 2.19 11.23
C GLN A 169 2.21 2.12 10.03
N ILE A 170 2.16 0.94 9.41
CA ILE A 170 1.22 0.64 8.33
C ILE A 170 0.21 -0.37 8.84
N THR A 171 -1.06 -0.04 8.77
CA THR A 171 -2.14 -1.00 8.99
C THR A 171 -2.59 -1.58 7.65
N MET A 172 -2.50 -2.90 7.51
CA MET A 172 -3.04 -3.64 6.37
C MET A 172 -4.32 -4.35 6.81
N THR A 173 -5.42 -4.10 6.11
CA THR A 173 -6.74 -4.68 6.39
C THR A 173 -7.22 -5.47 5.19
N GLU A 174 -7.77 -6.66 5.41
CA GLU A 174 -8.43 -7.43 4.37
C GLU A 174 -9.72 -6.74 3.92
N ILE A 175 -9.89 -6.59 2.61
CA ILE A 175 -11.13 -6.20 1.98
C ILE A 175 -12.02 -7.44 1.97
N PRO A 176 -13.16 -7.44 2.69
CA PRO A 176 -14.04 -8.60 2.72
C PRO A 176 -14.51 -8.93 1.30
N ALA A 177 -14.30 -10.18 0.88
CA ALA A 177 -14.90 -10.66 -0.36
C ALA A 177 -16.44 -10.54 -0.25
N PRO A 178 -17.16 -10.24 -1.35
CA PRO A 178 -18.61 -10.31 -1.34
C PRO A 178 -19.04 -11.70 -0.88
N GLY A 179 -19.80 -11.77 0.22
CA GLY A 179 -20.25 -13.05 0.75
C GLY A 179 -21.07 -13.82 -0.29
N ALA A 180 -20.97 -15.15 -0.29
CA ALA A 180 -21.65 -16.02 -1.25
C ALA A 180 -23.17 -15.74 -1.36
N GLY A 181 -23.80 -15.30 -0.27
CA GLY A 181 -25.21 -14.89 -0.27
C GLY A 181 -25.51 -13.63 -1.11
N ALA A 182 -24.61 -12.65 -1.14
CA ALA A 182 -24.75 -11.45 -1.97
C ALA A 182 -24.62 -11.78 -3.47
N MET A 183 -23.72 -12.71 -3.81
CA MET A 183 -23.54 -13.19 -5.17
C MET A 183 -24.75 -14.02 -5.66
N LEU A 184 -25.33 -14.87 -4.80
CA LEU A 184 -26.56 -15.60 -5.11
C LEU A 184 -27.76 -14.66 -5.30
N ALA A 185 -27.88 -13.61 -4.47
CA ALA A 185 -28.93 -12.61 -4.61
C ALA A 185 -28.83 -11.84 -5.92
N LEU A 186 -27.62 -11.49 -6.37
CA LEU A 186 -27.39 -10.82 -7.64
C LEU A 186 -27.71 -11.72 -8.84
N ALA A 187 -27.31 -12.99 -8.78
CA ALA A 187 -27.67 -13.99 -9.79
C ALA A 187 -29.19 -14.24 -9.84
N GLY A 188 -29.84 -14.33 -8.68
CA GLY A 188 -31.30 -14.45 -8.55
C GLY A 188 -32.03 -13.23 -9.13
N LEU A 189 -31.52 -12.02 -8.88
CA LEU A 189 -32.10 -10.78 -9.41
C LEU A 189 -31.92 -10.66 -10.93
N ALA A 190 -30.75 -11.04 -11.46
CA ALA A 190 -30.49 -11.10 -12.90
C ALA A 190 -31.39 -12.15 -13.60
N ALA A 191 -31.58 -13.31 -12.99
CA ALA A 191 -32.46 -14.36 -13.50
C ALA A 191 -33.94 -13.95 -13.46
N ALA A 192 -34.38 -13.29 -12.38
CA ALA A 192 -35.74 -12.77 -12.24
C ALA A 192 -36.03 -11.65 -13.26
N ARG A 193 -35.04 -10.79 -13.55
CA ARG A 193 -35.16 -9.73 -14.54
C ARG A 193 -35.29 -10.28 -15.97
N ARG A 194 -34.56 -11.35 -16.30
CA ARG A 194 -34.67 -12.04 -17.60
C ARG A 194 -36.01 -12.72 -17.85
N ARG A 195 -36.68 -13.18 -16.79
CA ARG A 195 -38.04 -13.79 -16.88
C ARG A 195 -39.16 -12.77 -17.03
N ARG A 196 -38.90 -11.49 -16.77
CA ARG A 196 -39.89 -10.40 -16.87
C ARG A 196 -39.91 -9.70 -18.23
N SER A 197 -38.95 -10.00 -19.10
CA SER A 197 -38.82 -9.43 -20.43
C SER A 197 -39.11 -10.43 -21.55
N VAL A 198 -39.85 -11.51 -21.24
CA VAL A 198 -40.45 -12.44 -22.21
C VAL A 198 -41.96 -12.38 -22.06
#